data_AF-M0IMJ6-F1
#
_entry.id   AF-M0IMJ6-F1
#
_cell.length_a   1.000
_cell.length_b   1.000
_cell.length_c   1.000
_cell.angle_alpha   90.00
_cell.angle_beta   90.00
_cell.angle_gamma   90.00
#
_symmetry.space_group_name_H-M   'P 1'
#
loop_
_entity.id
_entity.type
_entity.pdbx_description
1 polymer ?
#
loop_
_entity_poly.entity_id
_entity_poly.type
_entity_poly.pdbx_seq_one_letter_code
_entity_poly.pdbx_strand_id
1 'polypeptide(L)'
;MPSILSVAIGSFVGLCVGMGVLCSPMLVSSNCRRLFDSGPFDYIVFNYVGGMGVFTFIHVALIFAGALVNYVVRVQISWWFLGVTLVLAGGGWIIGSVVVPRYGWWQPTESGLDGRIVLAVTAIWYVVCTLILAALFAFAWFLAYYPG
;
A
#
# COMPACT_ATOMS: atom_id res chain seq x y z
N MET A 1 -5.57 -29.76 7.78
CA MET A 1 -6.21 -28.46 7.49
C MET A 1 -5.46 -27.41 8.29
N PRO A 2 -5.01 -26.30 7.68
CA PRO A 2 -4.37 -25.21 8.41
C PRO A 2 -5.36 -24.57 9.41
N SER A 3 -4.86 -24.08 10.54
CA SER A 3 -5.69 -23.42 11.55
C SER A 3 -6.07 -22.01 11.10
N ILE A 4 -7.19 -21.48 11.58
CA ILE A 4 -7.62 -20.10 11.27
C ILE A 4 -6.52 -19.09 11.62
N LEU A 5 -5.81 -19.32 12.73
CA LEU A 5 -4.69 -18.49 13.16
C LEU A 5 -3.52 -18.55 12.17
N SER A 6 -3.16 -19.74 11.66
CA SER A 6 -2.05 -19.86 10.70
C SER A 6 -2.37 -19.23 9.35
N VAL A 7 -3.65 -19.29 8.92
CA VAL A 7 -4.12 -18.61 7.70
C VAL A 7 -4.06 -17.09 7.90
N ALA A 8 -4.58 -16.58 9.02
CA ALA A 8 -4.57 -15.14 9.31
C ALA A 8 -3.15 -14.56 9.38
N ILE A 9 -2.23 -15.25 10.06
CA ILE A 9 -0.82 -14.84 10.14
C ILE A 9 -0.17 -14.90 8.75
N GLY A 10 -0.38 -15.98 8.00
CA GLY A 10 0.17 -16.11 6.64
C GLY A 10 -0.31 -15.02 5.70
N SER A 11 -1.61 -14.70 5.73
CA SER A 11 -2.18 -13.60 4.95
C SER A 11 -1.65 -12.23 5.38
N PHE A 12 -1.52 -11.98 6.69
CA PHE A 12 -0.96 -10.74 7.21
C PHE A 12 0.51 -10.56 6.80
N VAL A 13 1.34 -11.59 6.95
CA VAL A 13 2.75 -11.56 6.52
C VAL A 13 2.86 -11.38 5.01
N GLY A 14 2.06 -12.11 4.23
CA GLY A 14 2.01 -11.95 2.77
C GLY A 14 1.62 -10.54 2.34
N LEU A 15 0.64 -9.93 3.01
CA LEU A 15 0.24 -8.54 2.77
C LEU A 15 1.33 -7.55 3.15
N CYS A 16 2.00 -7.72 4.29
CA CYS A 16 3.11 -6.87 4.71
C CYS A 16 4.29 -6.96 3.72
N VAL A 17 4.67 -8.16 3.28
CA VAL A 17 5.72 -8.37 2.27
C VAL A 17 5.31 -7.76 0.93
N GLY A 18 4.05 -7.98 0.51
CA GLY A 18 3.49 -7.36 -0.69
C GLY A 18 3.52 -5.84 -0.62
N MET A 19 3.18 -5.25 0.53
CA MET A 19 3.27 -3.80 0.74
C MET A 19 4.70 -3.28 0.73
N GLY A 20 5.68 -4.06 1.20
CA GLY A 20 7.09 -3.75 1.02
C GLY A 20 7.49 -3.64 -0.46
N VAL A 21 7.00 -4.54 -1.31
CA VAL A 21 7.23 -4.48 -2.78
C VAL A 21 6.50 -3.29 -3.40
N LEU A 22 5.26 -3.05 -2.98
CA LEU A 22 4.42 -1.95 -3.48
C LEU A 22 5.00 -0.58 -3.12
N CYS A 23 5.63 -0.45 -1.96
CA CYS A 23 6.28 0.77 -1.50
C CYS A 23 7.77 0.84 -1.88
N SER A 24 8.32 -0.16 -2.57
CA SER A 24 9.77 -0.29 -2.81
C SER A 24 10.44 0.93 -3.44
N PRO A 25 9.83 1.69 -4.38
CA PRO A 25 10.50 2.88 -4.93
C PRO A 25 10.74 3.96 -3.85
N MET A 26 9.82 4.09 -2.89
CA MET A 26 9.97 5.00 -1.75
C MET A 26 10.95 4.44 -0.70
N LEU A 27 10.97 3.12 -0.49
CA LEU A 27 11.89 2.48 0.47
C LEU A 27 13.35 2.55 0.01
N VAL A 28 13.60 2.42 -1.29
CA VAL A 28 14.96 2.38 -1.88
C VAL A 28 15.49 3.79 -2.19
N SER A 29 14.60 4.77 -2.37
CA SER A 29 15.01 6.14 -2.66
C SER A 29 15.59 6.85 -1.44
N SER A 30 16.82 7.32 -1.56
CA SER A 30 17.48 8.19 -0.57
C SER A 30 16.67 9.45 -0.27
N ASN A 31 15.91 9.95 -1.25
CA ASN A 31 15.18 11.22 -1.14
C ASN A 31 13.93 11.09 -0.25
N CYS A 32 13.40 9.87 -0.12
CA CYS A 32 12.31 9.56 0.81
C CYS A 32 12.82 8.98 2.13
N ARG A 33 14.11 8.70 2.29
CA ARG A 33 14.67 8.15 3.54
C ARG A 33 14.48 9.11 4.72
N ARG A 34 14.70 10.41 4.47
CA ARG A 34 14.53 11.47 5.49
C ARG A 34 13.09 11.61 5.99
N LEU A 35 12.10 11.26 5.15
CA LEU A 35 10.69 11.18 5.55
C LEU A 35 10.49 10.20 6.72
N PHE A 36 11.29 9.14 6.77
CA PHE A 36 11.24 8.13 7.82
C PHE A 36 12.26 8.38 8.93
N ASP A 37 13.34 9.12 8.68
CA ASP A 37 14.27 9.54 9.74
C ASP A 37 13.63 10.54 10.71
N SER A 38 12.70 11.37 10.24
CA SER A 38 11.95 12.33 11.09
C SER A 38 10.70 11.71 11.74
N GLY A 39 10.55 10.39 11.69
CA GLY A 39 9.42 9.68 12.27
C GLY A 39 9.46 9.60 13.81
N PRO A 40 8.37 9.11 14.43
CA PRO A 40 8.21 9.09 15.89
C PRO A 40 9.12 8.08 16.62
N PHE A 41 9.75 7.14 15.89
CA PHE A 41 10.65 6.15 16.47
C PHE A 41 12.13 6.54 16.24
N ASP A 42 12.98 6.27 17.23
CA ASP A 42 14.42 6.57 17.16
C ASP A 42 15.17 5.73 16.10
N TYR A 43 14.58 4.62 15.67
CA TYR A 43 15.15 3.74 14.65
C TYR A 43 14.35 3.82 13.36
N ILE A 44 15.04 4.14 12.26
CA ILE A 44 14.47 4.24 10.91
C ILE A 44 13.68 2.99 10.50
N VAL A 45 14.15 1.80 10.90
CA VAL A 45 13.49 0.53 10.61
C VAL A 45 12.08 0.48 11.22
N PHE A 46 11.88 1.01 12.43
CA PHE A 46 10.57 1.06 13.06
C PHE A 46 9.65 2.10 12.43
N ASN A 47 10.18 3.23 11.96
CA ASN A 47 9.40 4.19 11.17
C ASN A 47 8.94 3.57 9.84
N TYR A 48 9.81 2.80 9.17
CA TYR A 48 9.45 2.07 7.95
C TYR A 48 8.39 0.99 8.21
N VAL A 49 8.63 0.12 9.20
CA VAL A 49 7.69 -0.96 9.54
C VAL A 49 6.36 -0.39 10.04
N GLY A 50 6.39 0.68 10.84
CA GLY A 50 5.20 1.39 11.30
C GLY A 50 4.39 1.97 10.14
N GLY A 51 5.05 2.67 9.21
CA GLY A 51 4.41 3.22 8.00
C GLY A 51 3.80 2.12 7.12
N MET A 52 4.55 1.05 6.86
CA MET A 52 4.03 -0.14 6.13
C MET A 52 2.85 -0.78 6.86
N GLY A 53 2.92 -0.90 8.19
CA GLY A 53 1.86 -1.48 9.01
C GLY A 53 0.58 -0.66 8.97
N VAL A 54 0.66 0.66 9.12
CA VAL A 54 -0.49 1.58 9.01
C VAL A 54 -1.11 1.49 7.63
N PHE A 55 -0.29 1.55 6.57
CA PHE A 55 -0.79 1.48 5.21
C PHE A 55 -1.44 0.12 4.90
N THR A 56 -0.83 -0.97 5.36
CA THR A 56 -1.40 -2.34 5.26
C THR A 56 -2.73 -2.43 5.99
N PHE A 57 -2.81 -1.89 7.21
CA PHE A 57 -4.04 -1.89 8.00
C PHE A 57 -5.17 -1.14 7.31
N ILE A 58 -4.91 0.07 6.79
CA ILE A 58 -5.90 0.85 6.05
C ILE A 58 -6.35 0.09 4.80
N HIS A 59 -5.41 -0.50 4.05
CA HIS A 59 -5.72 -1.26 2.85
C HIS A 59 -6.64 -2.46 3.15
N VAL A 60 -6.33 -3.23 4.19
CA VAL A 60 -7.15 -4.36 4.65
C VAL A 60 -8.53 -3.89 5.10
N ALA A 61 -8.60 -2.82 5.92
CA ALA A 61 -9.86 -2.27 6.38
C ALA A 61 -10.76 -1.83 5.20
N LEU A 62 -10.19 -1.23 4.17
CA LEU A 62 -10.92 -0.80 2.97
C LEU A 62 -11.36 -1.99 2.09
N ILE A 63 -10.60 -3.09 2.04
CA ILE A 63 -11.05 -4.33 1.38
C ILE A 63 -12.27 -4.91 2.10
N PHE A 64 -12.23 -5.02 3.43
CA PHE A 64 -13.37 -5.51 4.23
C PHE A 64 -14.58 -4.59 4.12
N ALA A 65 -14.38 -3.27 4.14
CA ALA A 65 -15.44 -2.30 3.89
C ALA A 65 -16.06 -2.51 2.50
N GLY A 66 -15.27 -2.87 1.49
CA GLY A 66 -15.75 -3.21 0.16
C GLY A 66 -16.66 -4.42 0.11
N ALA A 67 -16.32 -5.48 0.86
CA ALA A 67 -17.19 -6.65 0.99
C ALA A 67 -18.54 -6.27 1.61
N LEU A 68 -18.53 -5.41 2.64
CA LEU A 68 -19.75 -4.90 3.26
C LEU A 68 -20.56 -4.01 2.30
N VAL A 69 -19.91 -3.11 1.57
CA VAL A 69 -20.57 -2.21 0.59
C VAL A 69 -21.11 -3.00 -0.59
N ASN A 70 -20.43 -4.04 -1.06
CA ASN A 70 -20.97 -4.94 -2.08
C ASN A 70 -22.26 -5.63 -1.58
N TYR A 71 -22.26 -6.10 -0.32
CA TYR A 71 -23.44 -6.72 0.29
C TYR A 71 -24.64 -5.75 0.41
N VAL A 72 -24.39 -4.48 0.78
CA VAL A 72 -25.44 -3.49 1.05
C VAL A 72 -25.88 -2.73 -0.21
N VAL A 73 -24.93 -2.27 -1.01
CA VAL A 73 -25.13 -1.29 -2.10
C VAL A 73 -24.96 -1.93 -3.48
N ARG A 74 -24.63 -3.23 -3.56
CA ARG A 74 -24.41 -4.00 -4.80
C ARG A 74 -23.36 -3.38 -5.75
N VAL A 75 -22.47 -2.54 -5.23
CA VAL A 75 -21.33 -2.00 -5.99
C VAL A 75 -20.44 -3.16 -6.39
N GLN A 76 -20.09 -3.29 -7.67
CA GLN A 76 -19.18 -4.36 -8.10
C GLN A 76 -17.85 -4.22 -7.36
N ILE A 77 -17.38 -5.33 -6.79
CA ILE A 77 -16.19 -5.35 -5.95
C ILE A 77 -14.92 -4.90 -6.71
N SER A 78 -14.90 -5.08 -8.03
CA SER A 78 -13.85 -4.59 -8.93
C SER A 78 -13.74 -3.06 -8.94
N TRP A 79 -14.86 -2.35 -9.05
CA TRP A 79 -14.88 -0.88 -9.00
C TRP A 79 -14.51 -0.34 -7.62
N TRP A 80 -14.94 -1.02 -6.56
CA TRP A 80 -14.52 -0.68 -5.20
C TRP A 80 -13.02 -0.83 -5.02
N PHE A 81 -12.45 -1.97 -5.44
CA PHE A 81 -11.03 -2.25 -5.33
C PHE A 81 -10.19 -1.24 -6.13
N LEU A 82 -10.62 -0.90 -7.35
CA LEU A 82 -9.97 0.14 -8.14
C LEU A 82 -10.04 1.50 -7.45
N GLY A 83 -11.22 1.88 -6.93
CA GLY A 83 -11.42 3.12 -6.19
C GLY A 83 -10.53 3.22 -4.96
N VAL A 84 -10.47 2.17 -4.14
CA VAL A 84 -9.59 2.08 -2.96
C VAL A 84 -8.12 2.20 -3.36
N THR A 85 -7.69 1.51 -4.41
CA THR A 85 -6.32 1.57 -4.91
C THR A 85 -5.94 3.01 -5.30
N LEU A 86 -6.82 3.70 -6.02
CA LEU A 86 -6.60 5.10 -6.42
C LEU A 86 -6.63 6.06 -5.23
N VAL A 87 -7.55 5.88 -4.28
CA VAL A 87 -7.64 6.70 -3.07
C VAL A 87 -6.38 6.53 -2.21
N LEU A 88 -5.85 5.32 -2.09
CA LEU A 88 -4.63 5.07 -1.31
C LEU A 88 -3.39 5.58 -2.02
N ALA A 89 -3.28 5.38 -3.33
CA ALA A 89 -2.18 5.91 -4.13
C ALA A 89 -2.16 7.45 -4.09
N GLY A 90 -3.31 8.07 -4.39
CA GLY A 90 -3.46 9.52 -4.40
C GLY A 90 -3.37 10.13 -3.00
N GLY A 91 -4.02 9.53 -2.01
CA GLY A 91 -3.98 9.97 -0.61
C GLY A 91 -2.58 9.88 -0.01
N GLY A 92 -1.89 8.75 -0.22
CA GLY A 92 -0.50 8.58 0.19
C GLY A 92 0.42 9.61 -0.46
N TRP A 93 0.23 9.87 -1.76
CA TRP A 93 0.97 10.91 -2.46
C TRP A 93 0.68 12.30 -1.90
N ILE A 94 -0.59 12.69 -1.70
CA ILE A 94 -0.96 14.00 -1.14
C ILE A 94 -0.38 14.18 0.26
N ILE A 95 -0.50 13.16 1.11
CA ILE A 95 0.05 13.20 2.47
C ILE A 95 1.56 13.42 2.41
N GLY A 96 2.29 12.61 1.65
CA GLY A 96 3.74 12.71 1.56
C GLY A 96 4.23 13.98 0.86
N SER A 97 3.58 14.43 -0.20
CA SER A 97 4.06 15.54 -1.05
C SER A 97 3.60 16.93 -0.61
N VAL A 98 2.48 17.01 0.12
CA VAL A 98 1.84 18.27 0.53
C VAL A 98 1.75 18.38 2.05
N VAL A 99 1.14 17.40 2.72
CA VAL A 99 0.83 17.51 4.16
C VAL A 99 2.10 17.47 4.98
N VAL A 100 2.94 16.45 4.79
CA VAL A 100 4.18 16.29 5.57
C VAL A 100 5.13 17.49 5.40
N PRO A 101 5.39 17.99 4.18
CA PRO A 101 6.22 19.18 4.00
C PRO A 101 5.63 20.44 4.62
N ARG A 102 4.31 20.59 4.61
CA ARG A 102 3.62 21.74 5.23
C ARG A 102 3.82 21.80 6.74
N TYR A 103 4.00 20.66 7.41
CA TYR A 103 4.35 20.59 8.83
C TYR A 103 5.86 20.71 9.10
N GLY A 104 6.68 20.91 8.06
CA GLY A 104 8.13 21.06 8.19
C GLY A 104 8.88 19.76 8.51
N TRP A 105 8.21 18.61 8.47
CA TRP A 105 8.79 17.31 8.81
C TRP A 105 9.71 16.74 7.72
N TRP A 106 9.58 17.22 6.48
CA TRP A 106 10.40 16.82 5.35
C TRP A 106 10.43 17.92 4.28
N GLN A 107 11.58 18.13 3.65
CA GLN A 107 11.75 19.08 2.54
C GLN A 107 11.98 18.32 1.23
N PRO A 108 10.99 18.25 0.32
CA PRO A 108 11.09 17.37 -0.84
C PRO A 108 12.23 17.70 -1.81
N THR A 109 12.65 18.96 -1.85
CA THR A 109 13.67 19.47 -2.78
C THR A 109 15.07 19.48 -2.17
N GLU A 110 15.27 18.94 -0.97
CA GLU A 110 16.55 19.03 -0.24
C GLU A 110 17.67 18.15 -0.83
N SER A 111 17.33 17.19 -1.69
CA SER A 111 18.27 16.21 -2.23
C SER A 111 18.05 16.04 -3.72
N GLY A 112 19.04 16.42 -4.55
CA GLY A 112 19.13 16.16 -5.99
C GLY A 112 17.82 16.17 -6.81
N LEU A 113 17.09 15.05 -6.76
CA LEU A 113 15.78 14.86 -7.40
C LEU A 113 14.64 15.12 -6.40
N ASP A 114 13.69 15.99 -6.76
CA ASP A 114 12.50 16.29 -5.93
C ASP A 114 11.78 14.99 -5.49
N GLY A 115 11.71 14.77 -4.19
CA GLY A 115 11.08 13.61 -3.59
C GLY A 115 9.59 13.47 -3.93
N ARG A 116 8.90 14.54 -4.34
CA ARG A 116 7.52 14.46 -4.85
C ARG A 116 7.43 13.63 -6.14
N ILE A 117 8.47 13.67 -6.97
CA ILE A 117 8.55 12.86 -8.18
C ILE A 117 8.70 11.39 -7.80
N VAL A 118 9.56 11.09 -6.83
CA VAL A 118 9.73 9.73 -6.30
C VAL A 118 8.42 9.21 -5.71
N LEU A 119 7.70 10.04 -4.94
CA LEU A 119 6.38 9.69 -4.42
C LEU A 119 5.38 9.44 -5.55
N ALA A 120 5.40 10.23 -6.63
CA ALA A 120 4.51 10.03 -7.77
C ALA A 120 4.81 8.70 -8.48
N VAL A 121 6.08 8.39 -8.70
CA VAL A 121 6.53 7.10 -9.25
C VAL A 121 6.10 5.95 -8.32
N THR A 122 6.22 6.12 -7.00
CA THR A 122 5.75 5.14 -6.01
C THR A 122 4.25 4.92 -6.11
N ALA A 123 3.45 5.98 -6.24
CA ALA A 123 2.00 5.88 -6.37
C ALA A 123 1.60 5.15 -7.68
N ILE A 124 2.29 5.42 -8.79
CA ILE A 124 2.06 4.71 -10.06
C ILE A 124 2.46 3.24 -9.94
N TRP A 125 3.64 2.98 -9.38
CA TRP A 125 4.15 1.62 -9.15
C TRP A 125 3.19 0.81 -8.28
N TYR A 126 2.69 1.42 -7.22
CA TYR A 126 1.65 0.87 -6.35
C TYR A 126 0.43 0.43 -7.15
N VAL A 127 -0.15 1.32 -7.98
CA VAL A 127 -1.31 0.98 -8.83
C VAL A 127 -0.99 -0.21 -9.75
N VAL A 128 0.15 -0.17 -10.44
CA VAL A 128 0.57 -1.22 -11.38
C VAL A 128 0.68 -2.58 -10.67
N CYS A 129 1.42 -2.65 -9.58
CA CYS A 129 1.61 -3.89 -8.83
C CYS A 129 0.32 -4.40 -8.21
N THR A 130 -0.55 -3.52 -7.72
CA THR A 130 -1.88 -3.89 -7.22
C THR A 130 -2.76 -4.50 -8.33
N LEU A 131 -2.74 -3.94 -9.54
CA LEU A 131 -3.46 -4.51 -10.69
C LEU A 131 -2.88 -5.86 -11.13
N ILE A 132 -1.56 -6.02 -11.14
CA ILE A 132 -0.90 -7.31 -11.42
C ILE A 132 -1.31 -8.36 -10.38
N LEU A 133 -1.28 -8.03 -9.09
CA LEU A 133 -1.73 -8.92 -8.03
C LEU A 133 -3.20 -9.33 -8.21
N ALA A 134 -4.08 -8.37 -8.54
CA ALA A 134 -5.49 -8.67 -8.81
C ALA A 134 -5.66 -9.64 -9.99
N ALA A 135 -4.91 -9.45 -11.07
CA ALA A 135 -4.93 -10.35 -12.24
C ALA A 135 -4.43 -11.77 -11.88
N LEU A 136 -3.35 -11.87 -11.10
CA LEU A 136 -2.82 -13.15 -10.62
C LEU A 136 -3.83 -13.87 -9.72
N PHE A 137 -4.51 -13.16 -8.81
CA PHE A 137 -5.58 -13.74 -7.99
C PHE A 137 -6.75 -14.24 -8.84
N ALA A 138 -7.18 -13.46 -9.83
CA ALA A 138 -8.25 -13.88 -10.74
C ALA A 138 -7.85 -15.14 -11.54
N PHE A 139 -6.60 -15.21 -12.01
CA PHE A 139 -6.08 -16.38 -12.72
C PHE A 139 -5.95 -17.61 -11.81
N ALA A 140 -5.42 -17.45 -10.59
CA ALA A 140 -5.34 -18.55 -9.62
C ALA A 140 -6.73 -19.07 -9.24
N TRP A 141 -7.71 -18.18 -9.07
CA TRP A 141 -9.10 -18.55 -8.85
C TRP A 141 -9.65 -19.35 -10.04
N PHE A 142 -9.42 -18.90 -11.27
CA PHE A 142 -9.82 -19.62 -12.47
C PHE A 142 -9.28 -21.06 -12.49
N LEU A 143 -7.97 -21.25 -12.23
CA LEU A 143 -7.35 -22.58 -12.18
C LEU A 143 -7.95 -23.48 -11.10
N ALA A 144 -8.34 -22.92 -9.95
CA ALA A 144 -8.90 -23.70 -8.84
C ALA A 144 -10.33 -24.20 -9.11
N TYR A 145 -11.15 -23.43 -9.83
CA TYR A 145 -12.56 -23.75 -10.10
C TYR A 145 -12.82 -24.38 -11.48
N TYR A 146 -11.87 -24.27 -12.40
CA TYR A 146 -11.93 -24.92 -13.71
C TYR A 146 -10.69 -25.82 -13.95
N PRO A 147 -10.50 -26.87 -13.15
CA PRO A 147 -9.37 -27.78 -13.30
C PRO A 147 -9.67 -28.79 -14.41
N GLY A 148 -9.59 -28.37 -15.69
CA GLY A 148 -9.55 -29.27 -16.86
C GLY A 148 -10.68 -30.29 -16.99
#